data_AF-A0A9E5KQR9-F1
#
_entry.id   AF-A0A9E5KQR9-F1
#
_cell.length_a   1.000
_cell.length_b   1.000
_cell.length_c   1.000
_cell.angle_alpha   90.00
_cell.angle_beta   90.00
_cell.angle_gamma   90.00
#
_symmetry.space_group_name_H-M   'P 1'
#
loop_
_entity.id
_entity.type
_entity.pdbx_description
1 polymer ?
#
loop_
_entity_poly.entity_id
_entity_poly.type
_entity_poly.pdbx_seq_one_letter_code
_entity_poly.pdbx_strand_id
1 'polypeptide(L)'
;MDYNKALLSVEVNFSTYTVRKLQEWNYPKQFMRQREDSITHKFEPKFGFKTTSQTRPLALGELQTVVTEDIGLIVDSQTISEMQTFVKNDSGKYEASAGEHDDLVMAAAIAYYSRPQQDFKVKLPQGKRVTWSPDIWEDYRNARDEAERKRIIELEGNPFC
;
A
#
# COMPACT_ATOMS: atom_id res chain seq x y z
N MET A 1 2.69 -15.88 8.78
CA MET A 1 1.92 -14.68 8.37
C MET A 1 2.70 -14.10 7.21
N ASP A 2 2.21 -14.33 6.00
CA ASP A 2 2.98 -14.00 4.81
C ASP A 2 2.75 -12.53 4.45
N TYR A 3 3.78 -11.86 3.93
CA TYR A 3 3.72 -10.48 3.41
C TYR A 3 3.30 -9.37 4.41
N ASN A 4 3.61 -9.49 5.71
CA ASN A 4 3.52 -8.39 6.69
C ASN A 4 2.17 -7.63 6.74
N LYS A 5 1.04 -8.35 6.56
CA LYS A 5 -0.31 -7.76 6.47
C LYS A 5 -0.35 -6.69 5.37
N ALA A 6 -0.06 -7.09 4.14
CA ALA A 6 -0.04 -6.20 2.98
C ALA A 6 -1.42 -5.53 2.74
N LEU A 7 -1.43 -4.36 2.09
CA LEU A 7 -2.68 -3.78 1.61
C LEU A 7 -3.31 -4.71 0.56
N LEU A 8 -4.60 -5.02 0.72
CA LEU A 8 -5.37 -5.79 -0.26
C LEU A 8 -6.28 -4.87 -1.08
N SER A 9 -6.10 -4.89 -2.40
CA SER A 9 -6.87 -4.12 -3.37
C SER A 9 -7.77 -5.02 -4.21
N VAL A 10 -8.90 -5.41 -3.64
CA VAL A 10 -9.86 -6.30 -4.31
C VAL A 10 -10.67 -5.51 -5.32
N GLU A 11 -10.72 -5.97 -6.58
CA GLU A 11 -11.65 -5.42 -7.57
C GLU A 11 -13.10 -5.74 -7.20
N VAL A 12 -13.94 -4.71 -7.21
CA VAL A 12 -15.38 -4.79 -6.92
C VAL A 12 -16.13 -4.35 -8.17
N ASN A 13 -16.40 -5.31 -9.06
CA ASN A 13 -17.17 -5.09 -10.26
C ASN A 13 -18.64 -5.51 -10.07
N PHE A 14 -18.89 -6.80 -9.82
CA PHE A 14 -20.25 -7.35 -9.65
C PHE A 14 -20.64 -7.62 -8.19
N SER A 15 -19.69 -7.95 -7.32
CA SER A 15 -19.95 -8.39 -5.95
C SER A 15 -18.98 -7.79 -4.95
N THR A 16 -19.49 -7.41 -3.78
CA THR A 16 -18.70 -6.98 -2.62
C THR A 16 -18.35 -8.14 -1.69
N TYR A 17 -18.67 -9.38 -2.07
CA TYR A 17 -18.54 -10.55 -1.21
C TYR A 17 -17.14 -10.73 -0.64
N THR A 18 -16.09 -10.62 -1.47
CA THR A 18 -14.70 -10.78 -1.04
C THR A 18 -14.30 -9.71 -0.02
N VAL A 19 -14.69 -8.46 -0.23
CA VAL A 19 -14.49 -7.36 0.73
C VAL A 19 -15.19 -7.66 2.05
N ARG A 20 -16.44 -8.14 2.01
CA ARG A 20 -17.18 -8.53 3.22
C ARG A 20 -16.50 -9.67 3.98
N LYS A 21 -15.98 -10.68 3.27
CA LYS A 21 -15.23 -11.78 3.90
C LYS A 21 -13.96 -11.31 4.59
N LEU A 22 -13.21 -10.40 3.96
CA LEU A 22 -12.04 -9.77 4.58
C LEU A 22 -12.41 -9.00 5.85
N GLN A 23 -13.59 -8.34 5.88
CA GLN A 23 -14.10 -7.68 7.09
C GLN A 23 -14.48 -8.70 8.18
N GLU A 24 -15.19 -9.78 7.83
CA GLU A 24 -15.54 -10.87 8.77
C GLU A 24 -14.29 -11.50 9.40
N TRP A 25 -13.20 -11.62 8.63
CA TRP A 25 -11.91 -12.12 9.10
C TRP A 25 -11.06 -11.08 9.83
N ASN A 26 -11.57 -9.86 10.04
CA ASN A 26 -10.85 -8.74 10.64
C ASN A 26 -9.51 -8.45 9.95
N TYR A 27 -9.46 -8.56 8.62
CA TYR A 27 -8.25 -8.20 7.88
C TYR A 27 -8.01 -6.69 7.96
N PRO A 28 -6.83 -6.24 8.43
CA PRO A 28 -6.66 -4.86 8.87
C PRO A 28 -6.42 -3.85 7.75
N LYS A 29 -6.02 -4.29 6.54
CA LYS A 29 -5.57 -3.39 5.48
C LYS A 29 -6.28 -3.66 4.15
N GLN A 30 -7.38 -2.96 3.91
CA GLN A 30 -8.09 -3.01 2.63
C GLN A 30 -8.01 -1.64 1.95
N PHE A 31 -7.81 -1.65 0.63
CA PHE A 31 -7.79 -0.44 -0.17
C PHE A 31 -9.09 0.33 -0.04
N MET A 32 -8.98 1.63 0.21
CA MET A 32 -10.11 2.53 0.35
C MET A 32 -10.21 3.42 -0.87
N ARG A 33 -11.40 3.56 -1.45
CA ARG A 33 -11.58 4.36 -2.67
C ARG A 33 -11.29 5.83 -2.41
N GLN A 34 -10.77 6.51 -3.43
CA GLN A 34 -10.63 7.96 -3.44
C GLN A 34 -11.46 8.54 -4.58
N ARG A 35 -11.88 9.79 -4.43
CA ARG A 35 -12.47 10.54 -5.54
C ARG A 35 -11.38 11.15 -6.40
N GLU A 36 -11.20 10.59 -7.59
CA GLU A 36 -10.25 11.05 -8.61
C GLU A 36 -10.51 12.50 -9.03
N ASP A 37 -11.78 12.89 -9.19
CA ASP A 37 -12.17 14.23 -9.66
C ASP A 37 -12.03 15.35 -8.60
N SER A 38 -11.54 15.03 -7.39
CA SER A 38 -11.38 16.03 -6.33
C SER A 38 -9.91 16.36 -6.11
N ILE A 39 -9.56 17.66 -6.18
CA ILE A 39 -8.23 18.18 -5.78
C ILE A 39 -7.86 17.76 -4.35
N THR A 40 -8.87 17.48 -3.52
CA THR A 40 -8.70 17.07 -2.13
C THR A 40 -8.46 15.57 -1.94
N HIS A 41 -8.51 14.75 -3.01
CA HIS A 41 -8.37 13.28 -2.98
C HIS A 41 -9.08 12.63 -1.78
N LYS A 42 -10.32 13.06 -1.51
CA LYS A 42 -11.03 12.59 -0.32
C LYS A 42 -11.28 11.09 -0.42
N PHE A 43 -10.94 10.39 0.64
CA PHE A 43 -11.30 8.99 0.82
C PHE A 43 -12.82 8.85 0.91
N GLU A 44 -13.35 7.91 0.14
CA GLU A 44 -14.72 7.44 0.30
C GLU A 44 -14.71 6.26 1.30
N PRO A 45 -15.70 6.15 2.20
CA PRO A 45 -15.80 5.05 3.16
C PRO A 45 -16.27 3.74 2.48
N LYS A 46 -15.59 3.34 1.41
CA LYS A 46 -15.87 2.15 0.60
C LYS A 46 -14.56 1.43 0.32
N PHE A 47 -14.53 0.15 0.66
CA PHE A 47 -13.39 -0.72 0.38
C PHE A 47 -13.44 -1.32 -1.03
N GLY A 48 -12.26 -1.71 -1.51
CA GLY A 48 -12.04 -2.35 -2.80
C GLY A 48 -11.94 -1.35 -3.95
N PHE A 49 -11.21 -1.73 -4.99
CA PHE A 49 -11.06 -0.96 -6.21
C PHE A 49 -12.31 -1.10 -7.07
N LYS A 50 -12.83 0.01 -7.62
CA LYS A 50 -13.96 -0.06 -8.57
C LYS A 50 -13.43 0.32 -9.96
N THR A 51 -13.53 -0.62 -10.89
CA THR A 51 -13.18 -0.37 -12.28
C THR A 51 -14.27 0.47 -12.94
N THR A 52 -13.92 1.67 -13.37
CA THR A 52 -14.79 2.62 -14.08
C THR A 52 -14.08 3.14 -15.32
N SER A 53 -14.78 3.92 -16.15
CA SER A 53 -14.17 4.64 -17.27
C SER A 53 -13.08 5.64 -16.84
N GLN A 54 -13.10 6.08 -15.58
CA GLN A 54 -12.07 6.99 -15.03
C GLN A 54 -10.89 6.21 -14.42
N THR A 55 -11.17 5.17 -13.62
CA THR A 55 -10.11 4.47 -12.87
C THR A 55 -9.32 3.47 -13.70
N ARG A 56 -9.94 2.84 -14.72
CA ARG A 56 -9.25 1.88 -15.59
C ARG A 56 -8.08 2.52 -16.35
N PRO A 57 -8.24 3.66 -17.07
CA PRO A 57 -7.12 4.30 -17.75
C PRO A 57 -6.00 4.74 -16.80
N LEU A 58 -6.35 5.22 -15.60
CA LEU A 58 -5.35 5.62 -14.60
C LEU A 58 -4.53 4.42 -14.12
N ALA A 59 -5.18 3.32 -13.75
CA ALA A 59 -4.49 2.11 -13.31
C ALA A 59 -3.59 1.51 -14.41
N LEU A 60 -4.07 1.50 -15.66
CA LEU A 60 -3.26 1.05 -16.80
C LEU A 60 -2.10 2.00 -17.10
N GLY A 61 -2.27 3.31 -16.92
CA GLY A 61 -1.20 4.30 -17.05
C GLY A 61 -0.09 4.10 -16.02
N GLU A 62 -0.44 3.83 -14.75
CA GLU A 62 0.53 3.48 -13.71
C GLU A 62 1.32 2.21 -14.07
N LEU A 63 0.63 1.17 -14.56
CA LEU A 63 1.28 -0.05 -15.02
C LEU A 63 2.22 0.21 -16.21
N GLN A 64 1.79 1.05 -17.17
CA GLN A 64 2.60 1.43 -18.32
C GLN A 64 3.89 2.15 -17.90
N THR A 65 3.81 3.06 -16.93
CA THR A 65 4.99 3.73 -16.36
C THR A 65 5.95 2.71 -15.78
N VAL A 66 5.46 1.76 -14.96
CA VAL A 66 6.30 0.70 -14.37
C VAL A 66 6.99 -0.14 -15.43
N VAL A 67 6.26 -0.60 -16.44
CA VAL A 67 6.83 -1.43 -17.53
C VAL A 67 7.89 -0.64 -18.31
N THR A 68 7.70 0.66 -18.49
CA THR A 68 8.61 1.51 -19.25
C THR A 68 9.87 1.87 -18.45
N GLU A 69 9.73 2.11 -17.15
CA GLU A 69 10.83 2.55 -16.29
C GLU A 69 11.66 1.38 -15.73
N ASP A 70 11.01 0.31 -15.29
CA ASP A 70 11.66 -0.87 -14.72
C ASP A 70 10.79 -2.12 -14.86
N ILE A 71 10.85 -2.73 -16.06
CA ILE A 71 10.15 -3.99 -16.35
C ILE A 71 10.56 -5.15 -15.43
N GLY A 72 11.74 -5.08 -14.80
CA GLY A 72 12.26 -6.11 -13.88
C GLY A 72 11.42 -6.27 -12.62
N LEU A 73 10.56 -5.30 -12.31
CA LEU A 73 9.61 -5.37 -11.20
C LEU A 73 8.46 -6.37 -11.45
N ILE A 74 8.24 -6.77 -12.71
CA ILE A 74 7.22 -7.75 -13.09
C ILE A 74 7.92 -9.08 -13.34
N VAL A 75 7.86 -9.96 -12.35
CA VAL A 75 8.61 -11.23 -12.36
C VAL A 75 7.77 -12.42 -12.85
N ASP A 76 6.46 -12.27 -12.94
CA ASP A 76 5.55 -13.35 -13.32
C ASP A 76 5.44 -13.48 -14.84
N SER A 77 5.78 -14.65 -15.36
CA SER A 77 5.81 -14.89 -16.81
C SER A 77 4.42 -14.90 -17.44
N GLN A 78 3.37 -15.30 -16.71
CA GLN A 78 2.01 -15.32 -17.22
C GLN A 78 1.48 -13.89 -17.39
N THR A 79 1.74 -13.03 -16.42
CA THR A 79 1.44 -11.59 -16.48
C THR A 79 2.11 -10.95 -17.69
N ILE A 80 3.40 -11.25 -17.93
CA ILE A 80 4.13 -10.75 -19.11
C ILE A 80 3.51 -11.28 -20.42
N SER A 81 3.07 -12.54 -20.44
CA SER A 81 2.41 -13.13 -21.61
C SER A 81 1.11 -12.42 -21.94
N GLU A 82 0.25 -12.17 -20.95
CA GLU A 82 -1.02 -11.44 -21.17
C GLU A 82 -0.76 -9.99 -21.63
N MET A 83 0.29 -9.33 -21.12
CA MET A 83 0.68 -7.99 -21.56
C MET A 83 1.02 -7.91 -23.05
N GLN A 84 1.60 -8.96 -23.63
CA GLN A 84 1.95 -9.00 -25.05
C GLN A 84 0.71 -9.05 -25.96
N THR A 85 -0.40 -9.59 -25.45
CA THR A 85 -1.66 -9.74 -26.17
C THR A 85 -2.70 -8.67 -25.80
N PHE A 86 -2.36 -7.77 -24.86
CA PHE A 86 -3.22 -6.69 -24.40
C PHE A 86 -3.09 -5.47 -25.32
N VAL A 87 -4.08 -5.28 -26.19
CA VAL A 87 -4.02 -4.34 -27.32
C VAL A 87 -5.10 -3.27 -27.23
N LYS A 88 -4.89 -2.16 -27.92
CA LYS A 88 -5.91 -1.13 -28.10
C LYS A 88 -6.78 -1.52 -29.29
N ASN A 89 -8.09 -1.70 -29.05
CA ASN A 89 -9.05 -2.01 -30.11
C ASN A 89 -9.38 -0.77 -30.96
N ASP A 90 -10.15 -0.98 -32.03
CA ASP A 90 -10.58 0.08 -32.96
C ASP A 90 -11.43 1.18 -32.30
N SER A 91 -12.09 0.86 -31.19
CA SER A 91 -12.84 1.82 -30.36
C SER A 91 -11.95 2.62 -29.41
N GLY A 92 -10.65 2.36 -29.41
CA GLY A 92 -9.65 3.01 -28.56
C GLY A 92 -9.58 2.49 -27.12
N LYS A 93 -10.26 1.38 -26.81
CA LYS A 93 -10.24 0.72 -25.50
C LYS A 93 -9.17 -0.36 -25.48
N TYR A 94 -8.44 -0.45 -24.37
CA TYR A 94 -7.47 -1.52 -24.15
C TYR A 94 -8.15 -2.79 -23.63
N GLU A 95 -7.92 -3.92 -24.29
CA GLU A 95 -8.45 -5.24 -23.97
C GLU A 95 -7.55 -6.36 -24.51
N ALA A 96 -7.72 -7.58 -23.99
CA ALA A 96 -7.05 -8.75 -24.53
C ALA A 96 -7.47 -9.02 -25.98
N SER A 97 -6.53 -9.51 -26.78
CA SER A 97 -6.79 -10.00 -28.13
C SER A 97 -7.79 -11.18 -28.10
N ALA A 98 -8.43 -11.46 -29.24
CA ALA A 98 -9.43 -12.50 -29.32
C ALA A 98 -8.87 -13.87 -28.91
N GLY A 99 -9.44 -14.47 -27.85
CA GLY A 99 -9.03 -15.77 -27.31
C GLY A 99 -8.03 -15.70 -26.15
N GLU A 100 -7.60 -14.50 -25.76
CA GLU A 100 -6.63 -14.26 -24.69
C GLU A 100 -7.29 -13.68 -23.43
N HIS A 101 -6.53 -13.62 -22.33
CA HIS A 101 -6.97 -13.12 -21.03
C HIS A 101 -6.31 -11.77 -20.66
N ASP A 102 -6.98 -10.96 -19.84
CA ASP A 102 -6.44 -9.70 -19.29
C ASP A 102 -6.49 -9.61 -17.75
N ASP A 103 -6.80 -10.71 -17.07
CA ASP A 103 -7.02 -10.74 -15.62
C ASP A 103 -5.75 -10.38 -14.84
N LEU A 104 -4.59 -10.90 -15.24
CA LEU A 104 -3.31 -10.63 -14.57
C LEU A 104 -2.82 -9.21 -14.87
N VAL A 105 -3.02 -8.73 -16.10
CA VAL A 105 -2.73 -7.34 -16.47
C VAL A 105 -3.53 -6.38 -15.59
N MET A 106 -4.83 -6.64 -15.43
CA MET A 106 -5.70 -5.81 -14.59
C MET A 106 -5.36 -5.93 -13.11
N ALA A 107 -5.03 -7.13 -12.61
CA ALA A 107 -4.59 -7.32 -11.24
C ALA A 107 -3.30 -6.54 -10.95
N ALA A 108 -2.31 -6.59 -11.86
CA ALA A 108 -1.07 -5.83 -11.75
C ALA A 108 -1.33 -4.32 -11.79
N ALA A 109 -2.17 -3.84 -12.70
CA ALA A 109 -2.56 -2.44 -12.80
C ALA A 109 -3.19 -1.92 -11.51
N ILE A 110 -4.13 -2.68 -10.92
CA ILE A 110 -4.78 -2.32 -9.65
C ILE A 110 -3.77 -2.31 -8.49
N ALA A 111 -2.83 -3.25 -8.48
CA ALA A 111 -1.79 -3.32 -7.45
C ALA A 111 -0.89 -2.07 -7.46
N TYR A 112 -0.41 -1.66 -8.64
CA TYR A 112 0.41 -0.45 -8.79
C TYR A 112 -0.38 0.82 -8.52
N TYR A 113 -1.62 0.92 -9.01
CA TYR A 113 -2.50 2.03 -8.70
C TYR A 113 -2.73 2.22 -7.20
N SER A 114 -2.88 1.11 -6.46
CA SER A 114 -3.14 1.14 -5.02
C SER A 114 -1.90 1.36 -4.17
N ARG A 115 -0.71 1.26 -4.77
CA ARG A 115 0.60 1.35 -4.12
C ARG A 115 0.73 2.57 -3.20
N PRO A 116 0.24 3.78 -3.52
CA PRO A 116 0.36 4.93 -2.63
C PRO A 116 -0.33 4.79 -1.26
N GLN A 117 -1.32 3.90 -1.11
CA GLN A 117 -1.97 3.64 0.19
C GLN A 117 -1.23 2.59 1.04
N GLN A 118 -0.23 1.92 0.48
CA GLN A 118 0.56 0.93 1.21
C GLN A 118 1.55 1.62 2.14
N ASP A 119 1.77 1.02 3.31
CA ASP A 119 2.83 1.45 4.22
C ASP A 119 4.18 0.86 3.77
N PHE A 120 5.13 1.73 3.43
CA PHE A 120 6.50 1.34 3.04
C PHE A 120 7.48 1.35 4.20
N LYS A 121 7.07 1.84 5.38
CA LYS A 121 7.96 1.93 6.54
C LYS A 121 7.86 0.64 7.34
N VAL A 122 9.02 0.01 7.57
CA VAL A 122 9.12 -1.00 8.61
C VAL A 122 8.93 -0.28 9.93
N LYS A 123 7.84 -0.58 10.63
CA LYS A 123 7.67 -0.16 12.02
C LYS A 123 8.69 -0.93 12.84
N LEU A 124 9.87 -0.33 13.02
CA LEU A 124 10.79 -0.79 14.06
C LEU A 124 10.01 -0.79 15.37
N PRO A 125 10.22 -1.78 16.26
CA PRO A 125 9.66 -1.72 17.59
C PRO A 125 10.18 -0.42 18.22
N GLN A 126 9.32 0.60 18.27
CA GLN A 126 9.59 1.76 19.11
C GLN A 126 9.70 1.18 20.52
N GLY A 127 10.85 1.40 21.16
CA GLY A 127 11.01 1.04 22.56
C GLY A 127 9.81 1.60 23.33
N LYS A 128 9.24 0.82 24.26
CA LYS A 128 8.15 1.32 25.10
C LYS A 128 8.62 2.64 25.71
N ARG A 129 7.92 3.74 25.39
CA ARG A 129 8.19 5.03 25.99
C ARG A 129 8.00 4.90 27.50
N VAL A 130 9.09 5.05 28.25
CA VAL A 130 9.05 4.98 29.71
C VAL A 130 8.69 6.36 30.26
N THR A 131 7.81 6.42 31.25
CA THR A 131 7.56 7.64 32.00
C THR A 131 8.55 7.71 33.15
N TRP A 132 9.51 8.62 33.07
CA TRP A 132 10.46 8.85 34.17
C TRP A 132 9.79 9.54 35.36
N SER A 133 10.21 9.12 36.56
CA SER A 133 9.88 9.81 37.81
C SER A 133 10.64 11.14 37.92
N PRO A 134 10.20 12.07 38.79
CA PRO A 134 10.83 13.39 38.92
C PRO A 134 12.33 13.37 39.24
N ASP A 135 12.77 12.37 40.02
CA ASP A 135 14.17 12.12 40.38
C ASP A 135 15.04 11.76 39.16
N ILE A 136 14.58 10.86 38.29
CA ILE A 136 15.29 10.50 37.07
C ILE A 136 15.39 11.71 36.12
N TRP A 137 14.37 12.57 36.08
CA TRP A 137 14.43 13.82 35.31
C TRP A 137 15.46 14.80 35.87
N GLU A 138 15.61 14.87 37.18
CA GLU A 138 16.60 15.70 37.85
C GLU A 138 18.02 15.21 37.55
N ASP A 139 18.25 13.90 37.63
CA ASP A 139 19.52 13.27 37.26
C ASP A 139 19.88 13.50 35.79
N TYR A 140 18.91 13.36 34.87
CA TYR A 140 19.12 13.63 33.45
C TYR A 140 19.45 15.10 33.15
N ARG A 141 18.83 16.03 33.87
CA ARG A 141 19.08 17.48 33.73
C ARG A 141 20.43 17.88 34.28
N ASN A 142 20.84 17.26 35.40
CA ASN A 142 22.10 17.51 36.07
C ASN A 142 23.30 16.76 35.46
N ALA A 143 23.07 15.84 34.53
CA ALA A 143 24.11 15.14 33.79
C ALA A 143 25.09 16.11 33.11
N ARG A 144 26.39 15.87 33.29
CA ARG A 144 27.49 16.77 32.93
C ARG A 144 27.81 16.75 31.44
N ASP A 145 27.58 15.61 30.81
CA ASP A 145 27.86 15.39 29.39
C ASP A 145 26.80 14.52 28.72
N GLU A 146 26.92 14.43 27.40
CA GLU A 146 26.00 13.66 26.57
C GLU A 146 26.15 12.14 26.76
N ALA A 147 27.30 11.67 27.26
CA ALA A 147 27.55 10.26 27.53
C ALA A 147 26.82 9.80 28.80
N GLU A 148 26.79 10.63 29.84
CA GLU A 148 26.04 10.41 31.08
C GLU A 148 24.53 10.39 30.82
N ARG A 149 24.03 11.33 30.00
CA ARG A 149 22.63 11.31 29.53
C ARG A 149 22.28 10.03 28.77
N LYS A 150 23.16 9.55 27.89
CA LYS A 150 22.96 8.28 27.18
C LYS A 150 22.91 7.08 28.13
N ARG A 151 23.76 7.05 29.16
CA ARG A 151 23.74 5.97 30.18
C ARG A 151 22.44 5.97 30.98
N ILE A 152 21.93 7.13 31.37
CA ILE A 152 20.64 7.24 32.07
C ILE A 152 19.50 6.72 31.17
N ILE A 153 19.50 7.10 29.89
CA ILE A 153 18.53 6.58 28.90
C ILE A 153 18.65 5.06 28.69
N GLU A 154 19.86 4.51 28.74
CA GLU A 154 20.11 3.08 28.57
C GLU A 154 19.69 2.26 29.80
N LEU A 155 19.87 2.80 31.01
CA LEU A 155 19.50 2.17 32.28
C LEU A 155 17.99 2.27 32.57
N GLU A 156 17.42 3.47 32.44
CA GLU A 156 16.04 3.78 32.85
C GLU A 156 15.04 3.68 31.69
N GLY A 157 15.54 3.41 30.48
CA GLY A 157 14.76 3.39 29.25
C GLY A 157 14.50 4.78 28.67
N ASN A 158 14.17 4.83 27.38
CA ASN A 158 14.08 6.08 26.64
C ASN A 158 12.68 6.73 26.76
N PRO A 159 12.55 7.92 27.39
CA PRO A 159 11.29 8.64 27.54
C PRO A 159 10.96 9.50 26.29
N PHE A 160 11.88 9.58 25.34
CA PHE A 160 11.79 10.40 24.12
C PHE A 160 11.39 9.58 22.87
N CYS A 161 11.22 8.25 23.01
CA CYS A 161 10.71 7.35 21.95
C CYS A 161 9.23 7.58 21.63
#